data_AF-A0A7C5IAS1-F1
#
_entry.id   AF-A0A7C5IAS1-F1
#
_cell.length_a   1.000
_cell.length_b   1.000
_cell.length_c   1.000
_cell.angle_alpha   90.00
_cell.angle_beta   90.00
_cell.angle_gamma   90.00
#
_symmetry.space_group_name_H-M   'P 1'
#
loop_
_entity.id
_entity.type
_entity.pdbx_description
1 polymer ?
#
loop_
_entity_poly.entity_id
_entity_poly.type
_entity_poly.pdbx_seq_one_letter_code
_entity_poly.pdbx_strand_id
1 'polypeptide(L)'
;MTVGAVRVIAIARNTFVEAARNRAFWGLGVAAAGLVVSSIVASGLAVSDQASRVLVDFGLFAIGVLEVVIATVLGVILIYKEVERKTFFLVLTKPVHRHEVVLGKFVGLLGVLGVALLIMAAAWFVSLWTRGVSLSADMGRALVLSFMEAALVTSVALFFSAFATPVMSGVFTVGVFLVGRNIALLEELLAARKGPLV
;
A
#
# COMPACT_ATOMS: atom_id res chain seq x y z
N MET A 1 -28.80 0.89 11.36
CA MET A 1 -27.33 0.82 11.60
C MET A 1 -27.11 0.95 13.10
N THR A 2 -26.38 0.03 13.73
CA THR A 2 -26.03 0.15 15.16
C THR A 2 -25.23 1.44 15.38
N VAL A 3 -25.40 2.10 16.53
CA VAL A 3 -24.73 3.37 16.86
C VAL A 3 -23.20 3.29 16.68
N GLY A 4 -22.61 2.11 16.88
CA GLY A 4 -21.19 1.86 16.64
C GLY A 4 -20.78 1.89 15.16
N ALA A 5 -21.58 1.33 14.24
CA ALA A 5 -21.26 1.36 12.81
C ALA A 5 -21.21 2.79 12.24
N VAL A 6 -22.10 3.66 12.71
CA VAL A 6 -22.10 5.09 12.33
C VAL A 6 -20.83 5.79 12.79
N ARG A 7 -20.32 5.45 13.98
CA ARG A 7 -19.07 6.01 14.54
C ARG A 7 -17.85 5.52 13.76
N VAL A 8 -17.78 4.24 13.44
CA VAL A 8 -16.70 3.67 12.61
C VAL A 8 -16.61 4.38 11.26
N ILE A 9 -17.75 4.58 10.59
CA ILE A 9 -17.81 5.29 9.30
C ILE A 9 -17.40 6.76 9.44
N ALA A 10 -17.83 7.44 10.51
CA ALA A 10 -17.42 8.82 10.78
C ALA A 10 -15.90 8.94 10.99
N ILE A 11 -15.31 8.03 11.77
CA ILE A 11 -13.86 7.97 12.00
C ILE A 11 -13.13 7.65 10.69
N ALA A 12 -13.64 6.70 9.89
CA ALA A 12 -13.07 6.34 8.60
C ALA A 12 -13.07 7.52 7.63
N ARG A 13 -14.19 8.25 7.53
CA ARG A 13 -14.29 9.44 6.68
C ARG A 13 -13.35 10.55 7.13
N ASN A 14 -13.25 10.78 8.43
CA ASN A 14 -12.31 11.76 8.96
C ASN A 14 -10.86 11.38 8.64
N THR A 15 -10.51 10.12 8.87
CA THR A 15 -9.18 9.56 8.57
C THR A 15 -8.85 9.70 7.09
N PHE A 16 -9.78 9.37 6.21
CA PHE A 16 -9.62 9.50 4.77
C PHE A 16 -9.32 10.95 4.36
N VAL A 17 -10.11 11.91 4.84
CA VAL A 17 -9.92 13.33 4.53
C VAL A 17 -8.60 13.86 5.11
N GLU A 18 -8.24 13.44 6.32
CA GLU A 18 -6.97 13.81 6.94
C GLU A 18 -5.77 13.30 6.12
N ALA A 19 -5.81 12.03 5.72
CA ALA A 19 -4.78 11.41 4.91
C ALA A 19 -4.68 12.03 3.51
N ALA A 20 -5.83 12.26 2.85
CA ALA A 20 -5.88 12.88 1.52
C ALA A 20 -5.38 14.34 1.52
N ARG A 21 -5.49 15.06 2.65
CA ARG A 21 -4.94 16.43 2.78
C ARG A 21 -3.46 16.44 3.18
N ASN A 22 -2.87 15.28 3.46
CA ASN A 22 -1.47 15.22 3.84
C ASN A 22 -0.57 15.46 2.63
N ARG A 23 0.28 16.48 2.68
CA ARG A 23 1.26 16.78 1.62
C ARG A 23 2.17 15.58 1.27
N ALA A 24 2.45 14.71 2.23
CA ALA A 24 3.24 13.51 2.01
C ALA A 24 2.54 12.53 1.07
N PHE A 25 1.21 12.41 1.17
CA PHE A 25 0.41 11.58 0.27
C PHE A 25 0.49 12.09 -1.17
N TRP A 26 0.34 13.40 -1.38
CA TRP A 26 0.49 14.01 -2.71
C TRP A 26 1.89 13.82 -3.28
N GLY A 27 2.93 13.99 -2.47
CA GLY A 27 4.32 13.76 -2.89
C GLY A 27 4.56 12.31 -3.31
N LEU A 28 4.07 11.34 -2.53
CA LEU A 28 4.15 9.92 -2.85
C LEU A 28 3.34 9.57 -4.10
N GLY A 29 2.14 10.13 -4.26
CA GLY A 29 1.30 9.92 -5.44
C GLY A 29 1.93 10.47 -6.73
N VAL A 30 2.59 11.62 -6.67
CA VAL A 30 3.32 12.19 -7.82
C VAL A 30 4.55 11.34 -8.16
N ALA A 31 5.35 10.97 -7.15
CA ALA A 31 6.50 10.08 -7.36
C ALA A 31 6.05 8.73 -7.94
N ALA A 32 4.91 8.24 -7.48
CA ALA A 32 4.30 7.01 -7.95
C ALA A 32 3.90 7.07 -9.42
N ALA A 33 3.16 8.10 -9.81
CA ALA A 33 2.80 8.34 -11.21
C ALA A 33 4.05 8.52 -12.08
N GLY A 34 5.06 9.23 -11.60
CA GLY A 34 6.34 9.41 -12.29
C GLY A 34 7.07 8.09 -12.53
N LEU A 35 7.11 7.20 -11.54
CA LEU A 35 7.69 5.86 -11.68
C LEU A 35 6.90 5.00 -12.67
N VAL A 36 5.57 5.02 -12.62
CA VAL A 36 4.73 4.34 -13.61
C VAL A 36 4.97 4.89 -15.01
N VAL A 37 5.14 6.20 -15.19
CA VAL A 37 5.47 6.79 -16.51
C VAL A 37 6.89 6.42 -16.95
N SER A 38 7.85 6.32 -16.01
CA SER A 38 9.22 5.90 -16.31
C SER A 38 9.30 4.47 -16.88
N SER A 39 8.29 3.62 -16.61
CA SER A 39 8.15 2.30 -17.24
C SER A 39 8.13 2.35 -18.76
N ILE A 40 7.64 3.45 -19.35
CA ILE A 40 7.64 3.69 -20.81
C ILE A 40 9.07 3.85 -21.32
N VAL A 41 9.93 4.53 -20.57
CA VAL A 41 11.34 4.68 -20.94
C VAL A 41 12.04 3.33 -20.82
N ALA A 42 11.79 2.62 -19.71
CA ALA A 42 12.34 1.29 -19.47
C ALA A 42 11.94 0.28 -20.57
N SER A 43 10.68 0.31 -21.02
CA SER A 43 10.21 -0.56 -22.11
C SER A 43 10.82 -0.22 -23.47
N GLY A 44 11.25 1.04 -23.68
CA GLY A 44 11.95 1.46 -24.89
C GLY A 44 13.40 0.98 -24.99
N LEU A 45 14.01 0.58 -23.86
CA LEU A 45 15.36 0.02 -23.80
C LEU A 45 15.38 -1.50 -23.95
N ALA A 46 14.22 -2.16 -23.89
CA ALA A 46 14.08 -3.60 -24.06
C ALA A 46 14.13 -4.01 -25.54
N VAL A 47 14.58 -5.25 -25.80
CA VAL A 47 14.52 -5.86 -27.14
C VAL A 47 13.05 -5.87 -27.62
N SER A 48 12.81 -5.57 -28.90
CA SER A 48 11.47 -5.24 -29.46
C SER A 48 10.37 -6.26 -29.15
N ASP A 49 10.72 -7.53 -29.00
CA ASP A 49 9.77 -8.63 -28.70
C ASP A 49 9.39 -8.74 -27.20
N GLN A 50 10.18 -8.13 -26.30
CA GLN A 50 9.98 -8.17 -24.84
C GLN A 50 9.46 -6.86 -24.24
N ALA A 51 9.43 -5.77 -25.03
CA ALA A 51 9.04 -4.44 -24.55
C ALA A 51 7.65 -4.40 -23.91
N SER A 52 6.69 -5.17 -24.41
CA SER A 52 5.33 -5.26 -23.87
C SER A 52 5.29 -5.95 -22.50
N ARG A 53 6.06 -7.03 -22.31
CA ARG A 53 6.16 -7.74 -21.03
C ARG A 53 6.84 -6.88 -19.97
N VAL A 54 7.95 -6.23 -20.33
CA VAL A 54 8.68 -5.32 -19.43
C VAL A 54 7.76 -4.19 -18.95
N LEU A 55 6.95 -3.60 -19.84
CA LEU A 55 6.02 -2.54 -19.47
C LEU A 55 4.95 -3.00 -18.48
N VAL A 56 4.43 -4.21 -18.66
CA VAL A 56 3.41 -4.80 -17.79
C VAL A 56 4.01 -5.16 -16.43
N ASP A 57 5.10 -5.92 -16.43
CA ASP A 57 5.73 -6.43 -15.20
C ASP A 57 6.30 -5.29 -14.36
N PHE A 58 6.99 -4.33 -14.99
CA PHE A 58 7.56 -3.18 -14.29
C PHE A 58 6.48 -2.23 -13.77
N GLY A 59 5.40 -2.03 -14.54
CA GLY A 59 4.28 -1.20 -14.09
C GLY A 59 3.55 -1.80 -12.90
N LEU A 60 3.24 -3.11 -12.93
CA LEU A 60 2.66 -3.82 -11.79
C LEU A 60 3.59 -3.84 -10.58
N PHE A 61 4.90 -4.03 -10.79
CA PHE A 61 5.90 -3.94 -9.74
C PHE A 61 5.93 -2.56 -9.10
N ALA A 62 5.96 -1.49 -9.91
CA ALA A 62 5.95 -0.13 -9.42
C ALA A 62 4.70 0.13 -8.58
N ILE A 63 3.51 -0.20 -9.08
CA ILE A 63 2.24 -0.05 -8.36
C ILE A 63 2.30 -0.77 -7.00
N GLY A 64 2.73 -2.04 -6.97
CA GLY A 64 2.81 -2.82 -5.74
C GLY A 64 3.76 -2.23 -4.71
N VAL A 65 4.98 -1.85 -5.12
CA VAL A 65 5.95 -1.23 -4.21
C VAL A 65 5.44 0.10 -3.67
N LEU A 66 4.81 0.92 -4.51
CA LEU A 66 4.32 2.23 -4.14
C LEU A 66 3.13 2.16 -3.19
N GLU A 67 2.18 1.25 -3.43
CA GLU A 67 1.09 0.94 -2.51
C GLU A 67 1.62 0.60 -1.10
N VAL A 68 2.65 -0.24 -1.03
CA VAL A 68 3.27 -0.66 0.24
C VAL A 68 3.95 0.51 0.96
N VAL A 69 4.64 1.37 0.21
CA VAL A 69 5.27 2.58 0.76
C VAL A 69 4.20 3.52 1.32
N ILE A 70 3.12 3.76 0.57
CA ILE A 70 2.00 4.61 1.01
C ILE A 70 1.35 4.01 2.25
N ALA A 71 1.05 2.70 2.25
CA ALA A 71 0.44 1.98 3.36
C ALA A 71 1.29 2.10 4.64
N THR A 72 2.61 1.91 4.53
CA THR A 72 3.53 2.01 5.65
C THR A 72 3.62 3.44 6.19
N VAL A 73 3.86 4.41 5.30
CA VAL A 73 4.03 5.83 5.70
C VAL A 73 2.75 6.39 6.31
N LEU A 74 1.61 6.17 5.66
CA LEU A 74 0.32 6.67 6.17
C LEU A 74 -0.10 5.93 7.44
N GLY A 75 0.03 4.60 7.48
CA GLY A 75 -0.30 3.81 8.67
C GLY A 75 0.45 4.29 9.91
N VAL A 76 1.76 4.53 9.76
CA VAL A 76 2.62 5.02 10.85
C VAL A 76 2.30 6.46 11.26
N ILE A 77 2.21 7.40 10.30
CA ILE A 77 1.96 8.82 10.60
C ILE A 77 0.63 9.02 11.32
N LEU A 78 -0.39 8.25 10.95
CA LEU A 78 -1.77 8.49 11.36
C LEU A 78 -2.06 7.98 12.78
N ILE A 79 -1.31 6.99 13.27
CA ILE A 79 -1.33 6.60 14.69
C ILE A 79 -0.38 7.49 15.49
N TYR A 80 0.82 7.77 15.00
CA TYR A 80 1.78 8.57 15.75
C TYR A 80 1.26 9.97 16.09
N LYS A 81 0.63 10.64 15.13
CA LYS A 81 0.03 11.98 15.37
C LYS A 81 -0.98 11.98 16.50
N GLU A 82 -1.71 10.89 16.71
CA GLU A 82 -2.67 10.78 17.81
C GLU A 82 -2.04 10.47 19.16
N VAL A 83 -0.96 9.68 19.15
CA VAL A 83 -0.16 9.36 20.35
C VAL A 83 0.57 10.62 20.82
N GLU A 84 1.21 11.36 19.91
CA GLU A 84 2.02 12.55 20.24
C GLU A 84 1.17 13.76 20.65
N ARG A 85 0.02 13.99 20.00
CA ARG A 85 -0.84 15.16 20.32
C ARG A 85 -1.65 15.01 21.60
N LYS A 86 -1.56 13.88 22.32
CA LYS A 86 -2.45 13.53 23.44
C LYS A 86 -3.94 13.63 23.08
N THR A 87 -4.30 13.72 21.80
CA THR A 87 -5.69 13.86 21.34
C THR A 87 -6.50 12.60 21.60
N PHE A 88 -5.83 11.45 21.80
CA PHE A 88 -6.46 10.22 22.30
C PHE A 88 -7.19 10.44 23.64
N PHE A 89 -6.65 11.30 24.52
CA PHE A 89 -7.27 11.61 25.81
C PHE A 89 -8.52 12.51 25.69
N LEU A 90 -8.65 13.29 24.61
CA LEU A 90 -9.84 14.09 24.32
C LEU A 90 -10.95 13.29 23.64
N VAL A 91 -10.62 12.19 22.95
CA VAL A 91 -11.62 11.27 22.39
C VAL A 91 -12.22 10.37 23.48
N LEU A 92 -11.46 10.05 24.52
CA LEU A 92 -11.90 9.23 25.67
C LEU A 92 -12.99 9.89 26.55
N THR A 93 -13.21 11.21 26.45
CA THR A 93 -14.35 11.86 27.14
C THR A 93 -15.68 11.64 26.40
N LYS A 94 -15.64 11.12 25.17
CA LYS A 94 -16.81 10.62 24.43
C LYS A 94 -16.83 9.09 24.50
N PRO A 95 -18.01 8.45 24.53
CA PRO A 95 -18.12 6.99 24.77
C PRO A 95 -17.71 6.16 23.54
N VAL A 96 -16.51 6.34 23.00
CA VAL A 96 -15.99 5.66 21.80
C VAL A 96 -15.10 4.50 22.24
N HIS A 97 -15.37 3.30 21.73
CA HIS A 97 -14.58 2.11 22.08
C HIS A 97 -13.29 2.05 21.25
N ARG A 98 -12.21 1.50 21.83
CA ARG A 98 -10.89 1.40 21.18
C ARG A 98 -10.93 0.67 19.82
N HIS A 99 -11.76 -0.37 19.71
CA HIS A 99 -11.91 -1.15 18.47
C HIS A 99 -12.58 -0.34 17.35
N GLU A 100 -13.51 0.57 17.68
CA GLU A 100 -14.18 1.43 16.68
C GLU A 100 -13.19 2.40 16.04
N VAL A 101 -12.23 2.90 16.81
CA VAL A 101 -11.16 3.79 16.33
C VAL A 101 -10.21 3.06 15.40
N VAL A 102 -9.74 1.87 15.79
CA VAL A 102 -8.80 1.08 14.98
C VAL A 102 -9.45 0.64 13.67
N LEU A 103 -10.69 0.12 13.73
CA LEU A 103 -11.44 -0.28 12.53
C LEU A 103 -11.73 0.91 11.62
N GLY A 104 -12.16 2.04 12.18
CA GLY A 104 -12.41 3.26 11.42
C GLY A 104 -11.16 3.73 10.69
N LYS A 105 -10.01 3.75 11.37
CA LYS A 105 -8.73 4.12 10.76
C LYS A 105 -8.30 3.15 9.67
N PHE A 106 -8.40 1.86 9.91
CA PHE A 106 -8.07 0.84 8.92
C PHE A 106 -8.91 1.03 7.66
N VAL A 107 -10.23 1.12 7.78
CA VAL A 107 -11.13 1.35 6.62
C VAL A 107 -10.85 2.69 5.94
N GLY A 108 -10.59 3.75 6.70
CA GLY A 108 -10.22 5.05 6.16
C GLY A 108 -8.93 4.99 5.33
N LEU A 109 -7.90 4.29 5.83
CA LEU A 109 -6.63 4.08 5.12
C LEU A 109 -6.80 3.21 3.88
N LEU A 110 -7.59 2.14 3.94
CA LEU A 110 -7.94 1.35 2.76
C LEU A 110 -8.60 2.18 1.68
N GLY A 111 -9.47 3.13 2.05
CA GLY A 111 -10.04 4.07 1.09
C GLY A 111 -8.98 4.92 0.40
N VAL A 112 -8.00 5.42 1.15
CA VAL A 112 -6.89 6.24 0.61
C VAL A 112 -6.03 5.43 -0.36
N LEU A 113 -5.67 4.21 0.03
CA LEU A 113 -4.93 3.26 -0.80
C LEU A 113 -5.72 2.92 -2.06
N GLY A 114 -7.03 2.66 -1.95
CA GLY A 114 -7.88 2.38 -3.10
C GLY A 114 -7.88 3.53 -4.12
N VAL A 115 -7.93 4.78 -3.65
CA VAL A 115 -7.82 5.96 -4.53
C VAL A 115 -6.43 6.07 -5.15
N ALA A 116 -5.36 5.84 -4.37
CA ALA A 116 -4.00 5.85 -4.89
C ALA A 116 -3.80 4.79 -5.99
N LEU A 117 -4.24 3.55 -5.73
CA LEU A 117 -4.24 2.47 -6.69
C LEU A 117 -5.00 2.82 -7.96
N LEU A 118 -6.20 3.41 -7.86
CA LEU A 118 -6.97 3.81 -9.04
C LEU A 118 -6.24 4.86 -9.89
N ILE A 119 -5.59 5.84 -9.25
CA ILE A 119 -4.80 6.86 -9.95
C ILE A 119 -3.60 6.22 -10.65
N MET A 120 -2.85 5.36 -9.95
CA MET A 120 -1.68 4.68 -10.51
C MET A 120 -2.06 3.70 -11.62
N ALA A 121 -3.13 2.93 -11.42
CA ALA A 121 -3.67 1.99 -12.40
C ALA A 121 -4.14 2.74 -13.64
N ALA A 122 -4.83 3.89 -13.50
CA ALA A 122 -5.21 4.72 -14.64
C ALA A 122 -3.99 5.19 -15.44
N ALA A 123 -2.95 5.70 -14.77
CA ALA A 123 -1.72 6.11 -15.42
C ALA A 123 -1.03 4.95 -16.17
N TRP A 124 -1.03 3.75 -15.57
CA TRP A 124 -0.49 2.54 -16.17
C TRP A 124 -1.34 2.04 -17.36
N PHE A 125 -2.67 2.05 -17.26
CA PHE A 125 -3.53 1.69 -18.38
C PHE A 125 -3.36 2.64 -19.57
N VAL A 126 -3.18 3.94 -19.32
CA VAL A 126 -2.86 4.91 -20.37
C VAL A 126 -1.50 4.58 -21.02
N SER A 127 -0.49 4.18 -20.24
CA SER A 127 0.81 3.78 -20.80
C SER A 127 0.71 2.50 -21.66
N LEU A 128 -0.11 1.51 -21.24
CA LEU A 128 -0.38 0.31 -22.03
C LEU A 128 -1.12 0.63 -23.33
N TRP A 129 -2.13 1.50 -23.28
CA TRP A 129 -2.91 1.90 -24.44
C TRP A 129 -2.06 2.59 -25.50
N THR A 130 -1.21 3.55 -25.09
CA THR A 130 -0.29 4.25 -26.03
C THR A 130 0.71 3.33 -26.71
N ARG A 131 0.97 2.15 -26.15
CA ARG A 131 1.90 1.14 -26.67
C ARG A 131 1.20 -0.02 -27.39
N GLY A 132 -0.14 0.00 -27.48
CA GLY A 132 -0.92 -1.05 -28.14
C GLY A 132 -0.86 -2.41 -27.45
N VAL A 133 -0.59 -2.45 -26.14
CA VAL A 133 -0.53 -3.71 -25.38
C VAL A 133 -1.95 -4.21 -25.10
N SER A 134 -2.20 -5.50 -25.31
CA SER A 134 -3.49 -6.12 -25.05
C SER A 134 -3.78 -6.17 -23.54
N LEU A 135 -5.00 -5.77 -23.17
CA LEU A 135 -5.46 -5.84 -21.79
C LEU A 135 -5.94 -7.26 -21.49
N SER A 136 -5.27 -7.95 -20.56
CA SER A 136 -5.70 -9.25 -20.07
C SER A 136 -6.46 -9.13 -18.75
N ALA A 137 -7.38 -10.05 -18.49
CA ALA A 137 -8.11 -10.11 -17.21
C ALA A 137 -7.16 -10.32 -16.01
N ASP A 138 -5.99 -10.91 -16.24
CA ASP A 138 -4.98 -11.15 -15.21
C ASP A 138 -4.35 -9.86 -14.69
N MET A 139 -4.28 -8.80 -15.51
CA MET A 139 -3.83 -7.48 -15.06
C MET A 139 -4.76 -6.91 -13.99
N GLY A 140 -6.08 -7.07 -14.16
CA GLY A 140 -7.06 -6.66 -13.16
C GLY A 140 -6.94 -7.45 -11.85
N ARG A 141 -6.70 -8.77 -11.95
CA ARG A 141 -6.44 -9.62 -10.78
C ARG A 141 -5.18 -9.17 -10.04
N ALA A 142 -4.10 -8.86 -10.76
CA ALA A 142 -2.86 -8.37 -10.16
C ALA A 142 -3.06 -7.07 -9.38
N LEU A 143 -3.87 -6.13 -9.89
CA LEU A 143 -4.21 -4.89 -9.18
C LEU A 143 -5.01 -5.17 -7.89
N VAL A 144 -5.96 -6.10 -7.93
CA VAL A 144 -6.72 -6.51 -6.72
C VAL A 144 -5.80 -7.17 -5.69
N LEU A 145 -4.88 -8.04 -6.13
CA LEU A 145 -3.89 -8.64 -5.23
C LEU A 145 -2.96 -7.59 -4.62
N SER A 146 -2.52 -6.60 -5.41
CA SER A 146 -1.72 -5.47 -4.92
C SER A 146 -2.46 -4.68 -3.83
N PHE A 147 -3.78 -4.47 -4.00
CA PHE A 147 -4.59 -3.82 -2.97
C PHE A 147 -4.68 -4.66 -1.68
N MET A 148 -4.86 -5.97 -1.81
CA MET A 148 -4.92 -6.88 -0.67
C MET A 148 -3.59 -6.95 0.08
N GLU A 149 -2.47 -6.93 -0.63
CA GLU A 149 -1.13 -6.81 -0.05
C GLU A 149 -0.99 -5.51 0.74
N ALA A 150 -1.40 -4.37 0.17
CA ALA A 150 -1.38 -3.08 0.86
C ALA A 150 -2.28 -3.08 2.12
N ALA A 151 -3.42 -3.76 2.08
CA ALA A 151 -4.31 -3.93 3.23
C ALA A 151 -3.66 -4.74 4.36
N LEU A 152 -2.93 -5.81 4.02
CA LEU A 152 -2.15 -6.60 4.98
C LEU A 152 -1.03 -5.77 5.59
N VAL A 153 -0.25 -5.06 4.76
CA VAL A 153 0.82 -4.16 5.21
C VAL A 153 0.26 -3.07 6.13
N THR A 154 -0.90 -2.50 5.81
CA THR A 154 -1.57 -1.50 6.67
C THR A 154 -1.92 -2.10 8.03
N SER A 155 -2.42 -3.33 8.06
CA SER A 155 -2.74 -4.03 9.32
C SER A 155 -1.50 -4.22 10.19
N VAL A 156 -0.38 -4.62 9.57
CA VAL A 156 0.93 -4.76 10.24
C VAL A 156 1.44 -3.40 10.75
N ALA A 157 1.31 -2.34 9.95
CA ALA A 157 1.72 -0.99 10.32
C ALA A 157 0.95 -0.47 11.53
N LEU A 158 -0.38 -0.65 11.53
CA LEU A 158 -1.23 -0.26 12.65
C LEU A 158 -0.92 -1.08 13.91
N PHE A 159 -0.61 -2.37 13.76
CA PHE A 159 -0.22 -3.24 14.86
C PHE A 159 1.06 -2.75 15.54
N PHE A 160 2.14 -2.51 14.79
CA PHE A 160 3.41 -2.05 15.38
C PHE A 160 3.30 -0.64 15.95
N SER A 161 2.50 0.22 15.32
CA SER A 161 2.30 1.60 15.80
C SER A 161 1.58 1.68 17.15
N ALA A 162 1.00 0.59 17.65
CA ALA A 162 0.37 0.54 18.97
C ALA A 162 1.38 0.59 20.13
N PHE A 163 2.64 0.21 19.90
CA PHE A 163 3.66 0.12 20.97
C PHE A 163 5.06 0.59 20.57
N ALA A 164 5.36 0.73 19.28
CA ALA A 164 6.66 1.18 18.80
C ALA A 164 6.67 2.67 18.42
N THR A 165 7.86 3.28 18.43
CA THR A 165 8.04 4.64 17.89
C THR A 165 7.80 4.64 16.38
N PRO A 166 7.57 5.79 15.73
CA PRO A 166 7.24 5.83 14.29
C PRO A 166 8.31 5.19 13.41
N VAL A 167 9.56 5.52 13.70
CA VAL A 167 10.71 5.01 12.96
C VAL A 167 10.76 3.49 13.11
N MET A 168 10.63 2.97 14.33
CA MET A 168 10.64 1.53 14.59
C MET A 168 9.44 0.81 13.96
N SER A 169 8.25 1.41 14.01
CA SER A 169 7.04 0.86 13.39
C SER A 169 7.19 0.74 11.89
N GLY A 170 7.75 1.77 11.24
CA GLY A 170 8.09 1.75 9.82
C GLY A 170 9.08 0.63 9.50
N VAL A 171 10.18 0.55 10.25
CA VAL A 171 11.22 -0.48 10.06
C VAL A 171 10.65 -1.89 10.20
N PHE A 172 9.85 -2.16 11.24
CA PHE A 172 9.24 -3.49 11.42
C PHE A 172 8.25 -3.84 10.33
N THR A 173 7.43 -2.87 9.89
CA THR A 173 6.47 -3.08 8.81
C THR A 173 7.16 -3.40 7.50
N VAL A 174 8.18 -2.62 7.12
CA VAL A 174 8.98 -2.88 5.92
C VAL A 174 9.71 -4.22 6.03
N GLY A 175 10.24 -4.55 7.21
CA GLY A 175 10.87 -5.85 7.47
C GLY A 175 9.93 -7.03 7.21
N VAL A 176 8.71 -6.99 7.76
CA VAL A 176 7.69 -8.02 7.54
C VAL A 176 7.31 -8.10 6.05
N PHE A 177 7.14 -6.96 5.40
CA PHE A 177 6.86 -6.90 3.96
C PHE A 177 7.97 -7.56 3.13
N LEU A 178 9.24 -7.21 3.39
CA LEU A 178 10.37 -7.76 2.64
C LEU A 178 10.50 -9.27 2.83
N VAL A 179 10.34 -9.76 4.06
CA VAL A 179 10.36 -11.22 4.33
C VAL A 179 9.21 -11.91 3.62
N GLY A 180 8.00 -11.35 3.68
CA GLY A 180 6.81 -11.91 3.04
C GLY A 180 6.94 -11.96 1.51
N ARG A 181 7.39 -10.87 0.88
CA ARG A 181 7.55 -10.77 -0.58
C ARG A 181 8.62 -11.72 -1.13
N ASN A 182 9.68 -11.98 -0.36
CA ASN A 182 10.82 -12.79 -0.79
C ASN A 182 10.78 -14.24 -0.30
N ILE A 183 9.68 -14.70 0.33
CA ILE A 183 9.64 -16.04 0.93
C ILE A 183 9.88 -17.16 -0.09
N ALA A 184 9.33 -17.04 -1.30
CA ALA A 184 9.54 -18.01 -2.38
C ALA A 184 11.03 -18.08 -2.81
N LEU A 185 11.70 -16.93 -2.90
CA LEU A 185 13.12 -16.86 -3.23
C LEU A 185 13.97 -17.47 -2.10
N LEU A 186 13.59 -17.26 -0.83
CA LEU A 186 14.27 -17.90 0.29
C LEU A 186 14.12 -19.42 0.25
N GLU A 187 12.93 -19.93 -0.08
CA GLU A 187 12.70 -21.37 -0.23
C GLU A 187 13.52 -21.96 -1.38
N GLU A 188 13.59 -21.29 -2.53
CA GLU A 188 14.42 -21.71 -3.66
C GLU A 188 15.91 -21.74 -3.29
N LEU A 189 16.43 -20.69 -2.64
CA LEU A 189 17.83 -20.65 -2.21
C LEU A 189 18.13 -21.72 -1.16
N LEU A 190 17.20 -22.01 -0.26
CA LEU A 190 17.34 -23.07 0.74
C LEU A 190 17.30 -24.47 0.10
N ALA A 191 16.45 -24.67 -0.91
CA ALA A 191 16.38 -25.91 -1.68
C ALA A 191 17.65 -26.11 -2.52
N ALA A 192 18.13 -25.07 -3.20
CA ALA A 192 19.37 -25.09 -3.96
C ALA A 192 20.59 -25.39 -3.06
N ARG A 193 20.58 -24.90 -1.81
CA ARG A 193 21.63 -25.18 -0.82
C ARG A 193 21.58 -26.62 -0.25
N LYS A 194 20.43 -27.30 -0.33
CA LYS A 194 20.28 -28.69 0.15
C LYS A 194 20.88 -29.75 -0.79
N GLY A 195 21.25 -29.40 -2.02
CA GLY A 195 21.88 -30.32 -2.97
C GLY A 195 20.97 -31.47 -3.45
N PRO A 196 21.22 -32.08 -4.62
CA PRO A 196 20.40 -33.18 -5.17
C PRO A 196 20.67 -34.54 -4.49
N LEU A 197 20.81 -34.56 -3.16
CA LEU A 197 21.06 -35.78 -2.38
C LEU A 197 20.12 -35.86 -1.17
N VAL A 198 18.82 -35.92 -1.45
CA VAL A 198 17.85 -36.80 -0.77
C VAL A 198 16.90 -37.33 -1.83
#